data_AF-A0A9P7R617-F1
#
_entry.id   AF-A0A9P7R617-F1
#
_cell.length_a   1.000
_cell.length_b   1.000
_cell.length_c   1.000
_cell.angle_alpha   90.00
_cell.angle_beta   90.00
_cell.angle_gamma   90.00
#
_symmetry.space_group_name_H-M   'P 1'
#
loop_
_entity.id
_entity.type
_entity.pdbx_description
1 polymer ?
#
loop_
_entity_poly.entity_id
_entity_poly.type
_entity_poly.pdbx_seq_one_letter_code
_entity_poly.pdbx_strand_id
1 'polypeptide(L)'
;MEVASTPIPGANGVTSPTAESSIDPSRVLDHIALVCQIALGATNEDLESPGSLLHKHRYSDTVQRCTRFATDTPNALYIQKDILPVSTIQNGTEDS
;
A
#
# COMPACT_ATOMS: atom_id res chain seq x y z
N MET A 1 8.35 -22.34 -45.85
CA MET A 1 8.97 -21.00 -45.75
C MET A 1 8.21 -20.26 -44.68
N GLU A 2 8.73 -20.25 -43.45
CA GLU A 2 8.11 -19.51 -42.35
C GLU A 2 9.24 -18.65 -41.76
N VAL A 3 9.19 -17.34 -42.05
CA VAL A 3 10.13 -16.37 -41.50
C VAL A 3 9.61 -16.00 -40.11
N ALA A 4 10.26 -16.53 -39.09
CA ALA A 4 10.09 -16.07 -37.72
C ALA A 4 10.73 -14.68 -37.60
N SER A 5 9.92 -13.62 -37.67
CA SER A 5 10.37 -12.27 -37.41
C SER A 5 10.51 -12.07 -35.90
N THR A 6 11.72 -12.21 -35.37
CA THR A 6 12.06 -11.72 -34.04
C THR A 6 12.02 -10.18 -34.04
N PRO A 7 11.26 -9.51 -33.16
CA PRO A 7 11.33 -8.07 -33.05
C PRO A 7 12.71 -7.69 -32.47
N ILE A 8 13.48 -6.93 -33.25
CA ILE A 8 14.74 -6.33 -32.79
C ILE A 8 14.39 -4.95 -32.21
N PRO A 9 14.53 -4.72 -30.90
CA PRO A 9 14.36 -3.38 -30.35
C PRO A 9 15.59 -2.54 -30.74
N GLY A 10 15.39 -1.38 -31.38
CA GLY A 10 16.44 -0.35 -31.49
C GLY A 10 16.94 0.03 -32.89
N ALA A 11 16.19 -0.20 -33.96
CA ALA A 11 16.51 0.35 -35.28
C ALA A 11 16.08 1.83 -35.38
N ASN A 12 16.90 2.73 -34.81
CA ASN A 12 17.09 4.17 -35.13
C ASN A 12 17.43 4.98 -33.88
N GLY A 13 18.66 4.84 -33.38
CA GLY A 13 19.49 5.93 -32.84
C GLY A 13 18.98 6.83 -31.70
N VAL A 14 17.78 6.66 -31.18
CA VAL A 14 17.31 7.29 -29.96
C VAL A 14 17.18 6.20 -28.92
N THR A 15 18.17 6.10 -28.05
CA THR A 15 17.95 5.51 -26.74
C THR A 15 16.98 6.45 -26.04
N SER A 16 15.68 6.22 -26.21
CA SER A 16 14.69 6.78 -25.30
C SER A 16 15.22 6.50 -23.90
N PRO A 17 15.24 7.48 -22.97
CA PRO A 17 15.50 7.15 -21.59
C PRO A 17 14.30 6.33 -21.13
N THR A 18 14.32 5.01 -21.34
CA THR A 18 13.46 4.06 -20.64
C THR A 18 13.99 3.94 -19.21
N ALA A 19 14.23 5.07 -18.55
CA ALA A 19 14.20 5.10 -17.11
C ALA A 19 12.71 4.97 -16.79
N GLU A 20 12.23 3.73 -16.74
CA GLU A 20 10.99 3.46 -16.02
C GLU A 20 11.22 4.06 -14.63
N SER A 21 10.54 5.16 -14.35
CA SER A 21 10.64 5.87 -13.08
C SER A 21 10.24 4.90 -11.99
N SER A 22 11.21 4.18 -11.44
CA SER A 22 10.97 3.16 -10.45
C SER A 22 10.55 3.87 -9.17
N ILE A 23 9.30 3.66 -8.77
CA ILE A 23 8.76 4.22 -7.54
C ILE A 23 9.39 3.47 -6.37
N ASP A 24 9.98 4.20 -5.43
CA ASP A 24 10.52 3.59 -4.21
C ASP A 24 9.37 3.08 -3.31
N PRO A 25 9.37 1.80 -2.90
CA PRO A 25 8.28 1.24 -2.11
C PRO A 25 8.17 1.85 -0.70
N SER A 26 9.27 2.33 -0.12
CA SER A 26 9.23 3.03 1.16
C SER A 26 8.51 4.38 1.02
N ARG A 27 8.70 5.09 -0.10
CA ARG A 27 7.92 6.30 -0.42
C ARG A 27 6.43 6.04 -0.60
N VAL A 28 6.06 4.90 -1.19
CA VAL A 28 4.64 4.49 -1.27
C VAL A 28 4.08 4.28 0.13
N LEU A 29 4.82 3.61 1.01
CA LEU A 29 4.39 3.35 2.37
C LEU A 29 4.22 4.64 3.19
N ASP A 30 5.19 5.56 3.12
CA ASP A 30 5.10 6.89 3.72
C ASP A 30 3.86 7.65 3.22
N HIS A 31 3.62 7.60 1.91
CA HIS A 31 2.46 8.26 1.31
C HIS A 31 1.14 7.65 1.79
N ILE A 32 1.06 6.32 1.88
CA ILE A 32 -0.11 5.63 2.41
C ILE A 32 -0.37 6.02 3.86
N ALA A 33 0.67 6.09 4.71
CA ALA A 33 0.51 6.52 6.09
C ALA A 33 -0.06 7.95 6.19
N LEU A 34 0.39 8.86 5.33
CA LEU A 34 -0.16 10.22 5.24
C LEU A 34 -1.61 10.23 4.74
N VAL A 35 -1.92 9.47 3.70
CA VAL A 35 -3.29 9.34 3.16
C VAL A 35 -4.23 8.79 4.23
N CYS A 36 -3.81 7.81 5.02
CA CYS A 36 -4.63 7.28 6.12
C CYS A 36 -4.90 8.34 7.21
N GLN A 37 -3.90 9.17 7.53
CA GLN A 37 -4.09 10.29 8.46
C GLN A 37 -5.12 11.28 7.95
N ILE A 38 -5.05 11.65 6.67
CA ILE A 38 -5.92 12.69 6.09
C ILE A 38 -7.33 12.14 5.80
N ALA A 39 -7.43 10.98 5.17
CA ALA A 39 -8.70 10.44 4.66
C ALA A 39 -9.47 9.66 5.73
N LEU A 40 -8.77 8.97 6.64
CA LEU A 40 -9.38 8.08 7.63
C LEU A 40 -9.26 8.62 9.06
N GLY A 41 -8.54 9.73 9.27
CA GLY A 41 -8.27 10.27 10.60
C GLY A 41 -7.50 9.29 11.49
N ALA A 42 -6.67 8.43 10.90
CA ALA A 42 -5.81 7.51 11.64
C ALA A 42 -4.60 8.26 12.21
N THR A 43 -4.21 8.02 13.47
CA THR A 43 -2.95 8.54 14.02
C THR A 43 -1.80 7.59 13.71
N ASN A 44 -0.55 8.00 13.92
CA ASN A 44 0.59 7.05 13.82
C ASN A 44 0.42 5.88 14.80
N GLU A 45 -0.04 6.14 16.03
CA GLU A 45 -0.34 5.11 17.01
C GLU A 45 -1.41 4.12 16.52
N ASP A 46 -2.46 4.59 15.82
CA ASP A 46 -3.48 3.73 15.19
C ASP A 46 -2.86 2.86 14.08
N LEU A 47 -2.00 3.43 13.25
CA LEU A 47 -1.32 2.69 12.17
C LEU A 47 -0.31 1.66 12.70
N GLU A 48 0.30 1.92 13.85
CA GLU A 48 1.25 1.04 14.53
C GLU A 48 0.58 0.03 15.47
N SER A 49 -0.73 0.16 15.74
CA SER A 49 -1.48 -0.71 16.65
C SER A 49 -1.58 -2.16 16.15
N PRO A 50 -1.75 -3.16 17.04
CA PRO A 50 -1.89 -4.56 16.66
C PRO A 50 -2.93 -4.79 15.56
N GLY A 51 -2.51 -5.37 14.45
CA GLY A 51 -3.36 -5.65 13.28
C GLY A 51 -3.35 -4.55 12.22
N SER A 52 -2.86 -3.35 12.53
CA SER A 52 -2.74 -2.23 11.60
C SER A 52 -1.54 -2.35 10.66
N LEU A 53 -1.52 -1.48 9.64
CA LEU A 53 -0.60 -1.53 8.49
C LEU A 53 0.89 -1.48 8.88
N LEU A 54 1.24 -0.72 9.91
CA LEU A 54 2.62 -0.49 10.35
C LEU A 54 3.03 -1.38 11.53
N HIS A 55 2.11 -2.21 12.06
CA HIS A 55 2.44 -3.13 13.13
C HIS A 55 3.53 -4.13 12.71
N LYS A 56 4.43 -4.50 13.62
CA LYS A 56 5.61 -5.34 13.34
C LYS A 56 5.28 -6.65 12.61
N HIS A 57 4.15 -7.28 12.94
CA HIS A 57 3.69 -8.53 12.28
C HIS A 57 3.09 -8.34 10.88
N ARG A 58 2.72 -7.11 10.51
CA ARG A 58 2.12 -6.77 9.20
C ARG A 58 3.09 -6.01 8.30
N TYR A 59 4.06 -5.30 8.87
CA TYR A 59 4.98 -4.43 8.15
C TYR A 59 5.63 -5.08 6.92
N SER A 60 6.13 -6.32 7.04
CA SER A 60 6.72 -7.03 5.90
C SER A 60 5.74 -7.28 4.75
N ASP A 61 4.49 -7.66 5.06
CA ASP A 61 3.42 -7.86 4.06
C ASP A 61 3.03 -6.51 3.43
N THR A 62 2.93 -5.46 4.24
CA THR A 62 2.65 -4.10 3.77
C THR A 62 3.72 -3.60 2.79
N VAL A 63 5.01 -3.79 3.10
CA VAL A 63 6.13 -3.43 2.20
C VAL A 63 6.09 -4.24 0.90
N GLN A 64 5.78 -5.53 0.95
CA GLN A 64 5.64 -6.36 -0.26
C GLN A 64 4.51 -5.88 -1.16
N ARG A 65 3.36 -5.51 -0.59
CA ARG A 65 2.24 -4.92 -1.35
C ARG A 65 2.61 -3.57 -1.95
N CYS A 66 3.32 -2.71 -1.23
CA CYS A 66 3.83 -1.43 -1.75
C CYS A 66 4.83 -1.63 -2.88
N THR A 67 5.71 -2.63 -2.75
CA THR A 67 6.66 -3.02 -3.81
C THR A 67 5.92 -3.46 -5.06
N ARG A 68 4.94 -4.35 -4.91
CA ARG A 68 4.14 -4.81 -6.05
C ARG A 68 3.38 -3.66 -6.72
N PHE A 69 2.82 -2.75 -5.94
CA PHE A 69 2.16 -1.55 -6.45
C PHE A 69 3.13 -0.65 -7.24
N ALA A 70 4.37 -0.51 -6.79
CA ALA A 70 5.39 0.28 -7.45
C ALA A 70 5.92 -0.34 -8.76
N THR A 71 5.87 -1.67 -8.89
CA THR A 71 6.51 -2.39 -10.01
C THR A 71 5.55 -2.97 -11.04
N ASP A 72 4.34 -3.37 -10.64
CA ASP A 72 3.39 -4.13 -11.47
C ASP A 72 2.18 -3.22 -11.78
N THR A 73 2.02 -2.82 -13.05
CA THR A 73 0.96 -1.91 -13.52
C THR A 73 0.02 -2.64 -14.48
N PRO A 74 -1.32 -2.55 -14.33
CA PRO A 74 -2.06 -1.74 -13.34
C PRO A 74 -2.39 -2.51 -12.04
N ASN A 75 -1.93 -2.01 -10.89
CA ASN A 75 -2.35 -2.48 -9.56
C ASN A 75 -2.99 -1.35 -8.75
N ALA A 76 -3.95 -1.70 -7.89
CA ALA A 76 -4.58 -0.79 -6.93
C ALA A 76 -4.39 -1.32 -5.49
N LEU A 77 -4.25 -0.40 -4.53
CA LEU A 77 -4.22 -0.71 -3.11
C LEU A 77 -5.51 -0.25 -2.44
N TYR A 78 -6.16 -1.15 -1.73
CA TYR A 78 -7.35 -0.87 -0.93
C TYR A 78 -7.00 -0.86 0.55
N ILE A 79 -7.53 0.13 1.26
CA ILE A 79 -7.30 0.34 2.68
C ILE A 79 -8.66 0.54 3.34
N GLN A 80 -8.87 -0.15 4.46
CA GLN A 80 -10.10 -0.06 5.25
C GLN A 80 -9.73 0.32 6.67
N LYS A 81 -10.48 1.26 7.24
CA LYS A 81 -10.48 1.52 8.68
C LYS A 81 -11.49 0.59 9.33
N ASP A 82 -11.02 -0.30 10.20
CA ASP A 82 -11.90 -1.12 11.01
C ASP A 82 -12.34 -0.34 12.24
N ILE A 83 -13.65 -0.26 12.48
CA ILE A 83 -14.21 0.42 13.65
C ILE A 83 -14.70 -0.69 14.57
N LEU A 84 -13.91 -1.01 15.58
CA LEU A 84 -14.33 -1.96 16.61
C LEU A 84 -15.52 -1.34 17.36
N PRO A 85 -16.65 -2.07 17.50
CA PRO A 85 -17.73 -1.58 18.34
C PRO A 85 -17.18 -1.40 19.75
N VAL A 86 -17.28 -0.19 20.28
CA VAL A 86 -17.02 0.06 21.70
C VAL A 86 -17.90 -0.93 22.46
N SER A 87 -17.28 -1.83 23.23
CA SER A 87 -18.03 -2.68 24.14
C SER A 87 -18.75 -1.73 25.09
N THR A 88 -20.05 -1.55 24.86
CA THR A 88 -20.93 -0.77 25.72
C THR A 88 -20.71 -1.27 27.13
N ILE A 89 -20.03 -0.47 27.94
CA ILE A 89 -19.94 -0.71 29.37
C ILE A 89 -21.38 -0.52 29.84
N GLN A 90 -22.12 -1.64 29.98
CA GLN A 90 -23.41 -1.67 30.63
C GLN A 90 -23.14 -1.25 32.07
N ASN A 91 -23.29 0.04 32.36
CA ASN A 91 -23.15 0.56 33.71
C ASN A 91 -24.36 0.08 34.51
N GLY A 92 -24.29 -1.16 34.98
CA GLY A 92 -25.21 -1.70 35.97
C GLY A 92 -24.93 -1.01 37.30
N THR A 93 -25.74 -0.02 37.62
CA THR A 93 -25.94 0.39 39.00
C THR A 93 -27.43 0.31 39.26
N GLU A 94 -27.86 -0.89 39.66
CA GLU A 94 -29.09 -1.09 40.41
C GLU A 94 -28.91 -0.34 41.74
N ASP A 95 -29.69 0.73 41.96
CA ASP A 95 -29.87 1.31 43.29
C ASP A 95 -31.32 1.00 43.72
N SER A 96 -31.43 0.38 44.90
CA SER A 96 -32.64 -0.22 45.49
C SER A 96 -33.54 0.79 46.18
#